data_AF-A0A395J7M9-F1
#
_entry.id   AF-A0A395J7M9-F1
#
_cell.length_a   1.000
_cell.length_b   1.000
_cell.length_c   1.000
_cell.angle_alpha   90.00
_cell.angle_beta   90.00
_cell.angle_gamma   90.00
#
_symmetry.space_group_name_H-M   'P 1'
#
loop_
_entity.id
_entity.type
_entity.pdbx_description
1 polymer ?
#
loop_
_entity_poly.entity_id
_entity_poly.type
_entity_poly.pdbx_seq_one_letter_code
_entity_poly.pdbx_strand_id
1 'polypeptide(L)'
;MKTVYQGLLKGSRNTTIHTIQGINLMKNSAAELWGIDQNVGYTTGFTFIRQLAIHLRSSITNNQKESYKQVYNWQYVHSLDFWSTVLAEHCNSLKEAETGKESQLRPLIYPTVQVTLGAMRLIPTSTYFPLRFHLIRSLLRLSRATGTYIPLASVLLEVLNSAEMKKPPKPSTQKFFDFTSNYKAQKSYLRTRIYQDGIGEQVAELLAEFFVLWSTSIALPELTLPVVVMLKRWLKDASNKSSGNKNSKVNSMFVLLVQKLEANSKWIEGKRAKVEFAPNDRAGVDGFLKGFEWEKTPLGAFVVGQRKQREEKAKMLEEGRREEDRKRKLEREQEKEIGGSDVMILQRGQTRKKIPRLVLKMKSKL
;
A
#
# COMPACT_ATOMS: atom_id res chain seq x y z
N MET A 1 12.55 12.97 -20.37
CA MET A 1 12.23 11.71 -19.65
C MET A 1 13.22 11.38 -18.52
N LYS A 2 14.52 11.21 -18.78
CA LYS A 2 15.52 10.84 -17.73
C LYS A 2 15.53 11.79 -16.53
N THR A 3 15.60 13.10 -16.76
CA THR A 3 15.61 14.11 -15.70
C THR A 3 14.34 14.06 -14.85
N VAL A 4 13.17 13.89 -15.50
CA VAL A 4 11.87 13.80 -14.82
C VAL A 4 11.82 12.56 -13.93
N TYR A 5 12.21 11.40 -14.45
CA TYR A 5 12.25 10.16 -13.67
C TYR A 5 13.19 10.27 -12.47
N GLN A 6 14.41 10.80 -12.67
CA GLN A 6 15.35 11.01 -11.56
C GLN A 6 14.84 12.03 -10.53
N GLY A 7 14.18 13.09 -10.98
CA GLY A 7 13.53 14.08 -10.11
C GLY A 7 12.45 13.45 -9.23
N LEU A 8 11.58 12.64 -9.83
CA LEU A 8 10.54 11.87 -9.12
C LEU A 8 11.16 10.95 -8.05
N LEU A 9 12.20 10.20 -8.41
CA LEU A 9 12.87 9.30 -7.46
C LEU A 9 13.55 10.07 -6.33
N LYS A 10 14.17 11.22 -6.60
CA LYS A 10 14.77 12.06 -5.56
C LYS A 10 13.68 12.63 -4.63
N GLY A 11 12.57 13.11 -5.18
CA GLY A 11 11.44 13.66 -4.41
C GLY A 11 10.70 12.62 -3.56
N SER A 12 10.71 11.35 -3.99
CA SER A 12 10.06 10.25 -3.25
C SER A 12 10.89 9.63 -2.13
N ARG A 13 12.17 10.02 -1.96
CA ARG A 13 13.07 9.47 -0.93
C ARG A 13 12.48 9.58 0.49
N ASN A 14 11.86 10.72 0.79
CA ASN A 14 11.21 11.01 2.06
C ASN A 14 9.69 11.01 1.89
N THR A 15 9.11 9.82 1.76
CA THR A 15 7.66 9.67 1.73
C THR A 15 7.12 9.68 3.15
N THR A 16 6.19 10.60 3.38
CA THR A 16 5.46 10.80 4.63
C THR A 16 3.98 10.95 4.30
N ILE A 17 3.15 10.98 5.34
CA ILE A 17 1.72 11.18 5.19
C ILE A 17 1.36 12.53 4.53
N HIS A 18 2.23 13.54 4.66
CA HIS A 18 2.03 14.86 4.04
C HIS A 18 2.53 14.93 2.60
N THR A 19 3.53 14.12 2.22
CA THR A 19 4.15 14.18 0.89
C THR A 19 3.55 13.17 -0.09
N ILE A 20 2.90 12.11 0.40
CA ILE A 20 2.43 11.00 -0.45
C ILE A 20 1.43 11.43 -1.54
N GLN A 21 0.54 12.39 -1.26
CA GLN A 21 -0.41 12.89 -2.25
C GLN A 21 0.29 13.67 -3.37
N GLY A 22 1.25 14.52 -3.01
CA GLY A 22 2.08 15.22 -4.00
C GLY A 22 2.91 14.26 -4.84
N ILE A 23 3.45 13.19 -4.25
CA ILE A 23 4.17 12.13 -4.98
C ILE A 23 3.24 11.39 -5.95
N ASN A 24 2.00 11.11 -5.55
CA ASN A 24 1.01 10.49 -6.42
C ASN A 24 0.66 11.39 -7.62
N LEU A 25 0.44 12.69 -7.38
CA LEU A 25 0.20 13.66 -8.44
C LEU A 25 1.40 13.71 -9.41
N MET A 26 2.63 13.82 -8.89
CA MET A 26 3.84 13.81 -9.72
C MET A 26 3.95 12.54 -10.56
N LYS A 27 3.63 11.36 -10.01
CA LYS A 27 3.64 10.10 -10.78
C LYS A 27 2.63 10.12 -11.92
N ASN A 28 1.40 10.55 -11.66
CA ASN A 28 0.33 10.57 -12.65
C ASN A 28 0.67 11.55 -13.80
N SER A 29 1.06 12.79 -13.47
CA SER A 29 1.42 13.78 -14.49
C SER A 29 2.69 13.39 -15.26
N ALA A 30 3.71 12.83 -14.58
CA ALA A 30 4.92 12.39 -15.26
C ALA A 30 4.68 11.18 -16.17
N ALA A 31 3.68 10.33 -15.87
CA ALA A 31 3.39 9.15 -16.65
C ALA A 31 2.93 9.49 -18.08
N GLU A 32 2.22 10.61 -18.26
CA GLU A 32 1.75 11.10 -19.56
C GLU A 32 2.89 11.27 -20.57
N LEU A 33 4.08 11.68 -20.11
CA LEU A 33 5.24 11.90 -20.95
C LEU A 33 5.65 10.65 -21.74
N TRP A 34 5.46 9.46 -21.16
CA TRP A 34 5.84 8.19 -21.79
C TRP A 34 4.88 7.74 -22.90
N GLY A 35 3.75 8.43 -23.08
CA GLY A 35 2.81 8.18 -24.17
C GLY A 35 2.99 9.08 -25.40
N ILE A 36 3.79 10.16 -25.31
CA ILE A 36 3.95 11.14 -26.40
C ILE A 36 4.65 10.51 -27.60
N ASP A 37 5.81 9.90 -27.36
CA ASP A 37 6.54 9.08 -28.34
C ASP A 37 6.74 7.71 -27.71
N GLN A 38 5.99 6.72 -28.18
CA GLN A 38 6.04 5.38 -27.62
C GLN A 38 7.34 4.63 -27.92
N ASN A 39 8.09 4.99 -28.97
CA ASN A 39 9.40 4.39 -29.25
C ASN A 39 10.44 4.86 -28.21
N VAL A 40 10.46 6.16 -27.94
CA VAL A 40 11.30 6.76 -26.89
C VAL A 40 10.83 6.30 -25.51
N GLY A 41 9.52 6.24 -25.30
CA GLY A 41 8.88 5.74 -24.09
C GLY A 41 9.31 4.29 -23.80
N TYR A 42 9.26 3.42 -24.79
CA TYR A 42 9.67 2.01 -24.67
C TYR A 42 11.16 1.91 -24.33
N THR A 43 12.02 2.58 -25.09
CA THR A 43 13.48 2.50 -24.93
C THR A 43 13.91 2.98 -23.54
N THR A 44 13.36 4.10 -23.09
CA THR A 44 13.66 4.64 -21.75
C THR A 44 13.03 3.79 -20.65
N GLY A 45 11.80 3.32 -20.82
CA GLY A 45 11.12 2.44 -19.88
C GLY A 45 11.84 1.12 -19.67
N PHE A 46 12.20 0.44 -20.75
CA PHE A 46 13.03 -0.76 -20.71
C PHE A 46 14.32 -0.53 -19.94
N THR A 47 15.02 0.57 -20.22
CA THR A 47 16.29 0.91 -19.57
C THR A 47 16.10 1.05 -18.05
N PHE A 48 15.09 1.80 -17.60
CA PHE A 48 14.87 2.01 -16.17
C PHE A 48 14.35 0.76 -15.45
N ILE A 49 13.44 0.01 -16.04
CA ILE A 49 12.96 -1.27 -15.48
C ILE A 49 14.10 -2.28 -15.37
N ARG A 50 14.97 -2.33 -16.39
CA ARG A 50 16.17 -3.18 -16.37
C ARG A 50 17.12 -2.79 -15.23
N GLN A 51 17.30 -1.51 -14.93
CA GLN A 51 18.11 -1.07 -13.78
C GLN A 51 17.51 -1.55 -12.45
N LEU A 52 16.19 -1.50 -12.29
CA LEU A 52 15.52 -2.04 -11.11
C LEU A 52 15.74 -3.55 -10.97
N ALA A 53 15.70 -4.28 -12.09
CA ALA A 53 15.98 -5.71 -12.13
C ALA A 53 17.44 -6.01 -11.73
N ILE A 54 18.40 -5.21 -12.20
CA ILE A 54 19.82 -5.35 -11.83
C ILE A 54 20.04 -5.11 -10.33
N HIS A 55 19.45 -4.06 -9.76
CA HIS A 55 19.52 -3.80 -8.31
C HIS A 55 18.92 -4.94 -7.50
N LEU A 56 17.78 -5.48 -7.94
CA LEU A 56 17.14 -6.63 -7.30
C LEU A 56 18.03 -7.87 -7.37
N ARG A 57 18.52 -8.22 -8.56
CA ARG A 57 19.41 -9.36 -8.75
C ARG A 57 20.67 -9.24 -7.90
N SER A 58 21.31 -8.06 -7.90
CA SER A 58 22.48 -7.78 -7.06
C SER A 58 22.19 -8.02 -5.58
N SER A 59 21.02 -7.58 -5.10
CA SER A 59 20.59 -7.79 -3.70
C SER A 59 20.30 -9.26 -3.37
N ILE A 60 19.88 -10.06 -4.36
CA ILE A 60 19.67 -11.50 -4.20
C ILE A 60 21.01 -12.25 -4.20
N THR A 61 21.93 -11.89 -5.09
CA THR A 61 23.22 -12.60 -5.25
C THR A 61 24.24 -12.20 -4.20
N ASN A 62 24.22 -10.95 -3.74
CA ASN A 62 25.18 -10.42 -2.78
C ASN A 62 24.53 -10.32 -1.39
N ASN A 63 24.75 -11.33 -0.55
CA ASN A 63 24.19 -11.44 0.81
C ASN A 63 24.88 -10.55 1.86
N GLN A 64 25.59 -9.49 1.45
CA GLN A 64 26.05 -8.48 2.40
C GLN A 64 24.83 -7.87 3.13
N LYS A 65 24.96 -7.66 4.44
CA LYS A 65 23.89 -7.23 5.38
C LYS A 65 23.14 -5.93 5.00
N GLU A 66 23.49 -5.29 3.90
CA GLU A 66 23.05 -3.96 3.50
C GLU A 66 22.59 -3.88 2.04
N SER A 67 22.86 -4.89 1.20
CA SER A 67 22.53 -4.88 -0.24
C SER A 67 21.03 -4.68 -0.47
N TYR A 68 20.20 -5.35 0.34
CA TYR A 68 18.75 -5.26 0.28
C TYR A 68 18.21 -3.83 0.45
N LYS A 69 18.96 -2.90 1.09
CA LYS A 69 18.52 -1.51 1.26
C LYS A 69 18.45 -0.75 -0.06
N GLN A 70 19.10 -1.24 -1.13
CA GLN A 70 18.95 -0.70 -2.48
C GLN A 70 17.56 -0.97 -3.06
N VAL A 71 16.88 -2.01 -2.59
CA VAL A 71 15.52 -2.41 -3.02
C VAL A 71 14.47 -2.00 -1.98
N TYR A 72 14.75 -2.14 -0.69
CA TYR A 72 13.77 -1.94 0.39
C TYR A 72 13.84 -0.51 0.91
N ASN A 73 13.46 0.42 0.03
CA ASN A 73 13.36 1.85 0.31
C ASN A 73 12.24 2.49 -0.53
N TRP A 74 11.86 3.71 -0.18
CA TRP A 74 10.78 4.42 -0.87
C TRP A 74 11.04 4.69 -2.35
N GLN A 75 12.27 4.99 -2.74
CA GLN A 75 12.59 5.31 -4.14
C GLN A 75 12.33 4.10 -5.04
N TYR A 76 12.72 2.91 -4.59
CA TYR A 76 12.48 1.67 -5.31
C TYR A 76 10.98 1.30 -5.36
N VAL A 77 10.26 1.45 -4.24
CA VAL A 77 8.80 1.22 -4.20
C VAL A 77 8.07 2.18 -5.13
N HIS A 78 8.38 3.48 -5.07
CA HIS A 78 7.78 4.49 -5.94
C HIS A 78 8.19 4.35 -7.40
N SER A 79 9.38 3.82 -7.67
CA SER A 79 9.82 3.50 -9.01
C SER A 79 8.97 2.40 -9.65
N LEU A 80 8.77 1.27 -8.97
CA LEU A 80 7.89 0.20 -9.45
C LEU A 80 6.45 0.66 -9.57
N ASP A 81 5.97 1.44 -8.59
CA ASP A 81 4.63 2.00 -8.65
C ASP A 81 4.45 2.97 -9.83
N PHE A 82 5.46 3.80 -10.12
CA PHE A 82 5.45 4.69 -11.28
C PHE A 82 5.35 3.90 -12.60
N TRP A 83 6.14 2.84 -12.77
CA TRP A 83 6.05 2.00 -13.98
C TRP A 83 4.70 1.31 -14.09
N SER A 84 4.08 0.93 -12.98
CA SER A 84 2.70 0.44 -13.00
C SER A 84 1.69 1.51 -13.44
N THR A 85 1.90 2.80 -13.08
CA THR A 85 1.06 3.92 -13.58
C THR A 85 1.25 4.13 -15.07
N VAL A 86 2.50 4.23 -15.53
CA VAL A 86 2.83 4.42 -16.96
C VAL A 86 2.16 3.35 -17.81
N LEU A 87 2.33 2.08 -17.44
CA LEU A 87 1.78 0.97 -18.21
C LEU A 87 0.26 0.87 -18.08
N ALA A 88 -0.33 1.21 -16.93
CA ALA A 88 -1.78 1.25 -16.79
C ALA A 88 -2.43 2.36 -17.64
N GLU A 89 -1.77 3.51 -17.76
CA GLU A 89 -2.27 4.65 -18.55
C GLU A 89 -2.23 4.36 -20.05
N HIS A 90 -1.11 3.78 -20.50
CA HIS A 90 -0.78 3.66 -21.93
C HIS A 90 -1.02 2.27 -22.53
N CYS A 91 -1.24 1.23 -21.73
CA CYS A 91 -1.58 -0.13 -22.20
C CYS A 91 -3.00 -0.53 -21.76
N ASN A 92 -3.91 0.45 -21.66
CA ASN A 92 -5.29 0.19 -21.27
C ASN A 92 -6.02 -0.57 -22.37
N SER A 93 -6.55 -1.75 -22.05
CA SER A 93 -7.12 -2.64 -23.08
C SER A 93 -8.39 -2.10 -23.73
N LEU A 94 -9.16 -1.23 -23.05
CA LEU A 94 -10.31 -0.58 -23.67
C LEU A 94 -9.85 0.45 -24.70
N LYS A 95 -8.87 1.30 -24.35
CA LYS A 95 -8.30 2.30 -25.27
C LYS A 95 -7.63 1.65 -26.49
N GLU A 96 -6.93 0.54 -26.28
CA GLU A 96 -6.30 -0.22 -27.36
C GLU A 96 -7.34 -0.87 -28.29
N ALA A 97 -8.46 -1.32 -27.74
CA ALA A 97 -9.57 -1.85 -28.54
C ALA A 97 -10.27 -0.76 -29.36
N GLU A 98 -10.47 0.44 -28.80
CA GLU A 98 -11.04 1.60 -29.50
C GLU A 98 -10.16 2.09 -30.65
N THR A 99 -8.84 2.07 -30.45
CA THR A 99 -7.86 2.52 -31.46
C THR A 99 -7.44 1.43 -32.43
N GLY A 100 -7.81 0.17 -32.17
CA GLY A 100 -7.42 -1.00 -32.96
C GLY A 100 -5.91 -1.30 -32.94
N LYS A 101 -5.16 -0.68 -32.03
CA LYS A 101 -3.69 -0.77 -31.99
C LYS A 101 -3.20 -0.97 -30.56
N GLU A 102 -2.39 -2.01 -30.38
CA GLU A 102 -1.71 -2.23 -29.10
C GLU A 102 -0.61 -1.20 -28.86
N SER A 103 -0.43 -0.85 -27.58
CA SER A 103 0.65 0.02 -27.13
C SER A 103 2.01 -0.62 -27.36
N GLN A 104 2.97 0.14 -27.87
CA GLN A 104 4.35 -0.33 -27.97
C GLN A 104 4.99 -0.55 -26.58
N LEU A 105 4.38 -0.03 -25.51
CA LEU A 105 4.84 -0.24 -24.13
C LEU A 105 4.39 -1.59 -23.55
N ARG A 106 3.43 -2.29 -24.19
CA ARG A 106 2.85 -3.54 -23.68
C ARG A 106 3.90 -4.62 -23.33
N PRO A 107 5.00 -4.81 -24.08
CA PRO A 107 6.05 -5.76 -23.72
C PRO A 107 6.77 -5.46 -22.40
N LEU A 108 6.65 -4.24 -21.85
CA LEU A 108 7.21 -3.87 -20.56
C LEU A 108 6.37 -4.35 -19.35
N ILE A 109 5.14 -4.83 -19.58
CA ILE A 109 4.28 -5.39 -18.52
C ILE A 109 4.96 -6.57 -17.86
N TYR A 110 5.38 -7.58 -18.62
CA TYR A 110 6.01 -8.77 -18.09
C TYR A 110 7.25 -8.48 -17.22
N PRO A 111 8.28 -7.74 -17.68
CA PRO A 111 9.44 -7.44 -16.84
C PRO A 111 9.07 -6.61 -15.61
N THR A 112 8.12 -5.67 -15.70
CA THR A 112 7.65 -4.90 -14.54
C THR A 112 7.00 -5.80 -13.49
N VAL A 113 6.14 -6.74 -13.93
CA VAL A 113 5.50 -7.73 -13.06
C VAL A 113 6.55 -8.61 -12.39
N GLN A 114 7.50 -9.16 -13.15
CA GLN A 114 8.54 -10.04 -12.61
C GLN A 114 9.44 -9.35 -11.59
N VAL A 115 9.91 -8.13 -11.87
CA VAL A 115 10.73 -7.36 -10.93
C VAL A 115 9.94 -7.03 -9.66
N THR A 116 8.66 -6.67 -9.80
CA THR A 116 7.81 -6.35 -8.64
C THR A 116 7.53 -7.59 -7.78
N LEU A 117 7.23 -8.74 -8.39
CA LEU A 117 7.05 -10.02 -7.70
C LEU A 117 8.33 -10.43 -6.96
N GLY A 118 9.49 -10.31 -7.61
CA GLY A 118 10.78 -10.61 -7.00
C GLY A 118 11.11 -9.68 -5.82
N ALA A 119 10.84 -8.38 -5.95
CA ALA A 119 11.06 -7.42 -4.88
C ALA A 119 10.21 -7.74 -3.62
N MET A 120 8.95 -8.13 -3.78
CA MET A 120 8.09 -8.53 -2.65
C MET A 120 8.63 -9.72 -1.85
N ARG A 121 9.40 -10.60 -2.49
CA ARG A 121 9.93 -11.84 -1.91
C ARG A 121 11.38 -11.76 -1.43
N LEU A 122 12.07 -10.63 -1.64
CA LEU A 122 13.49 -10.47 -1.26
C LEU A 122 13.76 -10.74 0.23
N ILE A 123 12.98 -10.15 1.15
CA ILE A 123 13.07 -10.45 2.59
C ILE A 123 11.69 -10.86 3.10
N PRO A 124 11.48 -12.14 3.46
CA PRO A 124 10.19 -12.66 3.90
C PRO A 124 9.94 -12.44 5.40
N THR A 125 10.04 -11.18 5.84
CA THR A 125 9.73 -10.79 7.23
C THR A 125 8.48 -9.92 7.31
N SER A 126 7.78 -10.02 8.43
CA SER A 126 6.58 -9.24 8.69
C SER A 126 6.83 -7.74 8.71
N THR A 127 8.05 -7.31 9.08
CA THR A 127 8.49 -5.92 8.98
C THR A 127 8.20 -5.29 7.62
N TYR A 128 8.29 -6.05 6.52
CA TYR A 128 8.12 -5.53 5.16
C TYR A 128 6.78 -5.87 4.51
N PHE A 129 5.78 -6.33 5.27
CA PHE A 129 4.42 -6.46 4.76
C PHE A 129 3.84 -5.16 4.21
N PRO A 130 4.08 -3.96 4.79
CA PRO A 130 3.60 -2.72 4.20
C PRO A 130 4.15 -2.49 2.78
N LEU A 131 5.46 -2.73 2.56
CA LEU A 131 6.08 -2.71 1.22
C LEU A 131 5.39 -3.68 0.26
N ARG A 132 5.12 -4.92 0.69
CA ARG A 132 4.40 -5.89 -0.14
C ARG A 132 3.03 -5.38 -0.55
N PHE A 133 2.27 -4.78 0.37
CA PHE A 133 0.95 -4.24 0.06
C PHE A 133 1.00 -3.08 -0.93
N HIS A 134 2.01 -2.21 -0.86
CA HIS A 134 2.23 -1.18 -1.89
C HIS A 134 2.44 -1.79 -3.27
N LEU A 135 3.35 -2.77 -3.36
CA LEU A 135 3.67 -3.43 -4.63
C LEU A 135 2.50 -4.24 -5.19
N ILE A 136 1.71 -4.91 -4.34
CA ILE A 136 0.47 -5.59 -4.75
C ILE A 136 -0.53 -4.58 -5.32
N ARG A 137 -0.70 -3.40 -4.73
CA ARG A 137 -1.57 -2.35 -5.29
C ARG A 137 -1.11 -1.85 -6.64
N SER A 138 0.20 -1.70 -6.85
CA SER A 138 0.78 -1.38 -8.16
C SER A 138 0.44 -2.45 -9.20
N LEU A 139 0.56 -3.74 -8.84
CA LEU A 139 0.21 -4.85 -9.74
C LEU A 139 -1.29 -4.98 -9.97
N LEU A 140 -2.14 -4.71 -8.97
CA LEU A 140 -3.59 -4.68 -9.15
C LEU A 140 -4.02 -3.58 -10.12
N ARG A 141 -3.43 -2.39 -10.03
CA ARG A 141 -3.65 -1.30 -11.01
C ARG A 141 -3.33 -1.76 -12.42
N LEU A 142 -2.18 -2.40 -12.59
CA LEU A 142 -1.73 -2.90 -13.88
C LEU A 142 -2.66 -4.00 -14.42
N SER A 143 -3.03 -4.97 -13.58
CA SER A 143 -3.96 -6.05 -13.95
C SER A 143 -5.32 -5.50 -14.37
N ARG A 144 -5.87 -4.54 -13.60
CA ARG A 144 -7.14 -3.89 -13.91
C ARG A 144 -7.13 -3.15 -15.24
N ALA A 145 -6.06 -2.40 -15.53
CA ALA A 145 -6.00 -1.57 -16.73
C ALA A 145 -5.72 -2.37 -18.01
N THR A 146 -4.87 -3.39 -17.91
CA THR A 146 -4.34 -4.13 -19.08
C THR A 146 -5.04 -5.46 -19.34
N GLY A 147 -5.98 -5.86 -18.47
CA GLY A 147 -6.61 -7.18 -18.50
C GLY A 147 -5.64 -8.34 -18.23
N THR A 148 -4.36 -8.06 -17.90
CA THR A 148 -3.35 -9.10 -17.69
C THR A 148 -3.61 -9.81 -16.37
N TYR A 149 -3.68 -11.13 -16.39
CA TYR A 149 -3.76 -11.95 -15.19
C TYR A 149 -2.41 -11.96 -14.44
N ILE A 150 -2.42 -11.54 -13.18
CA ILE A 150 -1.25 -11.56 -12.29
C ILE A 150 -1.62 -12.35 -11.03
N PRO A 151 -0.95 -13.47 -10.69
CA PRO A 151 -1.36 -14.36 -9.61
C PRO A 151 -0.99 -13.83 -8.20
N LEU A 152 -1.70 -12.80 -7.74
CA LEU A 152 -1.41 -12.07 -6.49
C LEU A 152 -1.91 -12.79 -5.22
N ALA A 153 -2.91 -13.67 -5.35
CA ALA A 153 -3.49 -14.39 -4.21
C ALA A 153 -2.45 -15.21 -3.43
N SER A 154 -1.50 -15.84 -4.13
CA SER A 154 -0.45 -16.65 -3.50
C SER A 154 0.41 -15.84 -2.51
N VAL A 155 0.82 -14.63 -2.91
CA VAL A 155 1.63 -13.72 -2.08
C VAL A 155 0.85 -13.23 -0.85
N LEU A 156 -0.45 -13.02 -0.99
CA LEU A 156 -1.34 -12.63 0.13
C LEU A 156 -1.54 -13.78 1.13
N LEU A 157 -1.66 -15.02 0.63
CA LEU A 157 -1.77 -16.21 1.47
C LEU A 157 -0.47 -16.50 2.25
N GLU A 158 0.70 -16.16 1.70
CA GLU A 158 1.98 -16.23 2.44
C GLU A 158 1.97 -15.32 3.69
N VAL A 159 1.35 -14.14 3.61
CA VAL A 159 1.24 -13.21 4.74
C VAL A 159 0.41 -13.83 5.88
N LEU A 160 -0.71 -14.48 5.55
CA LEU A 160 -1.53 -15.21 6.53
C LEU A 160 -0.80 -16.40 7.16
N ASN A 161 0.13 -17.00 6.42
CA ASN A 161 0.94 -18.12 6.90
C ASN A 161 2.14 -17.71 7.77
N SER A 162 2.36 -16.40 7.96
CA SER A 162 3.45 -15.89 8.78
C SER A 162 3.26 -16.17 10.28
N ALA A 163 4.37 -16.16 11.03
CA ALA A 163 4.34 -16.32 12.48
C ALA A 163 3.48 -15.25 13.18
N GLU A 164 3.37 -14.07 12.58
CA GLU A 164 2.57 -12.95 13.07
C GLU A 164 1.08 -13.24 12.95
N MET A 165 0.65 -13.92 11.88
CA MET A 165 -0.76 -14.22 11.63
C MET A 165 -1.18 -15.60 12.14
N LYS A 166 -0.24 -16.45 12.58
CA LYS A 166 -0.55 -17.75 13.20
C LYS A 166 -0.70 -17.71 14.72
N LYS A 167 -0.15 -16.69 15.39
CA LYS A 167 -0.11 -16.59 16.86
C LYS A 167 -1.09 -15.54 17.39
N PRO A 168 -1.52 -15.65 18.66
CA PRO A 168 -2.41 -14.66 19.24
C PRO A 168 -1.75 -13.28 19.35
N PRO A 169 -2.53 -12.20 19.11
CA PRO A 169 -2.00 -10.85 19.22
C PRO A 169 -1.70 -10.50 20.68
N LYS A 170 -0.61 -9.77 20.88
CA LYS A 170 -0.31 -9.10 22.14
C LYS A 170 -1.13 -7.81 22.27
N PRO A 171 -1.69 -7.49 23.45
CA PRO A 171 -2.23 -6.17 23.72
C PRO A 171 -1.20 -5.08 23.46
N SER A 172 -1.65 -3.92 23.00
CA SER A 172 -0.77 -2.79 22.71
C SER A 172 -1.50 -1.48 22.93
N THR A 173 -0.80 -0.52 23.52
CA THR A 173 -1.21 0.88 23.67
C THR A 173 -0.62 1.78 22.59
N GLN A 174 0.05 1.19 21.59
CA GLN A 174 0.62 1.95 20.46
C GLN A 174 -0.48 2.65 19.65
N LYS A 175 -0.09 3.66 18.88
CA LYS A 175 -1.01 4.31 17.94
C LYS A 175 -1.33 3.39 16.77
N PHE A 176 -2.36 3.73 15.99
CA PHE A 176 -2.65 3.06 14.74
C PHE A 176 -1.42 3.06 13.81
N PHE A 177 -1.16 1.93 13.15
CA PHE A 177 -0.07 1.82 12.18
C PHE A 177 -0.57 2.17 10.78
N ASP A 178 -0.04 3.25 10.19
CA ASP A 178 -0.39 3.63 8.83
C ASP A 178 0.41 2.85 7.78
N PHE A 179 -0.25 1.93 7.09
CA PHE A 179 0.33 1.17 5.97
C PHE A 179 0.54 2.03 4.72
N THR A 180 -0.08 3.21 4.62
CA THR A 180 -0.02 4.08 3.44
C THR A 180 1.30 4.84 3.39
N SER A 181 1.70 5.49 4.48
CA SER A 181 2.94 6.27 4.57
C SER A 181 4.15 5.51 5.13
N ASN A 182 4.04 4.19 5.32
CA ASN A 182 5.16 3.34 5.77
C ASN A 182 5.36 2.15 4.83
N TYR A 183 6.59 1.92 4.39
CA TYR A 183 6.98 0.69 3.67
C TYR A 183 7.50 -0.41 4.63
N LYS A 184 7.83 -0.06 5.88
CA LYS A 184 8.28 -1.00 6.90
C LYS A 184 7.66 -0.70 8.26
N ALA A 185 7.41 -1.75 9.04
CA ALA A 185 6.96 -1.64 10.42
C ALA A 185 8.14 -1.67 11.40
N GLN A 186 8.07 -0.87 12.46
CA GLN A 186 9.04 -0.96 13.56
C GLN A 186 8.83 -2.27 14.34
N LYS A 187 9.91 -2.77 14.96
CA LYS A 187 9.86 -4.03 15.73
C LYS A 187 8.83 -4.00 16.87
N SER A 188 8.54 -2.82 17.43
CA SER A 188 7.53 -2.61 18.47
C SER A 188 6.11 -2.98 18.03
N TYR A 189 5.77 -2.78 16.75
CA TYR A 189 4.44 -3.10 16.23
C TYR A 189 4.24 -4.59 15.98
N LEU A 190 5.32 -5.35 15.77
CA LEU A 190 5.23 -6.77 15.47
C LEU A 190 4.54 -7.51 16.62
N ARG A 191 3.67 -8.47 16.28
CA ARG A 191 2.82 -9.28 17.16
C ARG A 191 1.76 -8.52 17.94
N THR A 192 1.62 -7.21 17.75
CA THR A 192 0.58 -6.44 18.43
C THR A 192 -0.78 -6.65 17.76
N ARG A 193 -1.85 -6.48 18.55
CA ARG A 193 -3.23 -6.46 18.04
C ARG A 193 -3.42 -5.45 16.92
N ILE A 194 -2.88 -4.24 17.08
CA ILE A 194 -2.98 -3.15 16.11
C ILE A 194 -2.38 -3.57 14.76
N TYR A 195 -1.22 -4.19 14.79
CA TYR A 195 -0.54 -4.59 13.57
C TYR A 195 -1.21 -5.80 12.89
N GLN A 196 -1.64 -6.80 13.67
CA GLN A 196 -2.40 -7.93 13.13
C GLN A 196 -3.74 -7.50 12.52
N ASP A 197 -4.48 -6.63 13.20
CA ASP A 197 -5.74 -6.06 12.68
C ASP A 197 -5.50 -5.38 11.34
N GLY A 198 -4.47 -4.53 11.27
CA GLY A 198 -4.11 -3.83 10.04
C GLY A 198 -3.67 -4.77 8.93
N ILE A 199 -2.86 -5.79 9.22
CA ILE A 199 -2.50 -6.83 8.23
C ILE A 199 -3.74 -7.56 7.72
N GLY A 200 -4.62 -7.99 8.63
CA GLY A 200 -5.86 -8.69 8.28
C GLY A 200 -6.75 -7.86 7.36
N GLU A 201 -6.94 -6.58 7.70
CA GLU A 201 -7.67 -5.61 6.88
C GLU A 201 -7.05 -5.46 5.48
N GLN A 202 -5.73 -5.26 5.41
CA GLN A 202 -5.00 -5.12 4.14
C GLN A 202 -5.10 -6.39 3.27
N VAL A 203 -4.94 -7.57 3.85
CA VAL A 203 -4.99 -8.83 3.11
C VAL A 203 -6.41 -9.12 2.61
N ALA A 204 -7.43 -8.91 3.46
CA ALA A 204 -8.82 -9.11 3.06
C ALA A 204 -9.24 -8.13 1.95
N GLU A 205 -8.84 -6.86 2.04
CA GLU A 205 -9.04 -5.85 0.99
C GLU A 205 -8.37 -6.27 -0.31
N LEU A 206 -7.08 -6.59 -0.29
CA LEU A 206 -6.32 -6.88 -1.50
C LEU A 206 -6.76 -8.19 -2.18
N LEU A 207 -7.21 -9.19 -1.41
CA LEU A 207 -7.81 -10.40 -1.98
C LEU A 207 -9.16 -10.09 -2.65
N ALA A 208 -10.00 -9.26 -2.02
CA ALA A 208 -11.28 -8.86 -2.60
C ALA A 208 -11.08 -8.05 -3.89
N GLU A 209 -10.17 -7.07 -3.87
CA GLU A 209 -9.77 -6.26 -5.02
C GLU A 209 -9.13 -7.11 -6.14
N PHE A 210 -8.43 -8.19 -5.80
CA PHE A 210 -7.90 -9.13 -6.79
C PHE A 210 -9.02 -9.91 -7.48
N PHE A 211 -9.91 -10.53 -6.72
CA PHE A 211 -10.95 -11.40 -7.28
C PHE A 211 -12.05 -10.63 -7.99
N VAL A 212 -12.30 -9.38 -7.62
CA VAL A 212 -13.35 -8.58 -8.27
C VAL A 212 -13.02 -8.30 -9.74
N LEU A 213 -11.73 -8.23 -10.11
CA LEU A 213 -11.28 -8.10 -11.50
C LEU A 213 -11.77 -9.26 -12.38
N TRP A 214 -12.00 -10.42 -11.76
CA TRP A 214 -12.42 -11.66 -12.42
C TRP A 214 -13.87 -12.02 -12.08
N SER A 215 -14.63 -11.14 -11.42
CA SER A 215 -15.96 -11.44 -10.87
C SER A 215 -17.02 -11.81 -11.91
N THR A 216 -16.82 -11.42 -13.16
CA THR A 216 -17.67 -11.77 -14.32
C THR A 216 -17.05 -12.86 -15.19
N SER A 217 -15.85 -13.33 -14.88
CA SER A 217 -15.14 -14.32 -15.70
C SER A 217 -15.81 -15.68 -15.63
N ILE A 218 -15.92 -16.32 -16.79
CA ILE A 218 -16.31 -17.73 -16.90
C ILE A 218 -15.30 -18.68 -16.30
N ALA A 219 -14.17 -18.28 -15.73
CA ALA A 219 -13.21 -19.16 -15.03
C ALA A 219 -13.18 -18.94 -13.51
N LEU A 220 -14.05 -18.07 -12.96
CA LEU A 220 -13.95 -17.64 -11.57
C LEU A 220 -14.10 -18.78 -10.53
N PRO A 221 -15.12 -19.67 -10.61
CA PRO A 221 -15.21 -20.85 -9.74
C PRO A 221 -13.90 -21.62 -9.56
N GLU A 222 -13.21 -21.96 -10.65
CA GLU A 222 -11.95 -22.69 -10.61
C GLU A 222 -10.80 -21.82 -10.09
N LEU A 223 -10.80 -20.53 -10.44
CA LEU A 223 -9.80 -19.57 -9.99
C LEU A 223 -9.85 -19.31 -8.48
N THR A 224 -11.06 -19.24 -7.91
CA THR A 224 -11.27 -18.92 -6.48
C THR A 224 -11.14 -20.13 -5.57
N LEU A 225 -11.48 -21.33 -6.06
CA LEU A 225 -11.47 -22.57 -5.30
C LEU A 225 -10.19 -22.81 -4.48
N PRO A 226 -8.96 -22.79 -5.04
CA PRO A 226 -7.75 -23.05 -4.25
C PRO A 226 -7.57 -22.05 -3.11
N VAL A 227 -7.92 -20.78 -3.34
CA VAL A 227 -7.80 -19.73 -2.33
C VAL A 227 -8.85 -19.88 -1.25
N VAL A 228 -10.10 -20.21 -1.60
CA VAL A 228 -11.17 -20.50 -0.63
C VAL A 228 -10.77 -21.67 0.27
N VAL A 229 -10.24 -22.76 -0.30
CA VAL A 229 -9.75 -23.92 0.46
C VAL A 229 -8.63 -23.51 1.43
N MET A 230 -7.65 -22.74 0.97
CA MET A 230 -6.55 -22.27 1.81
C MET A 230 -7.01 -21.32 2.92
N LEU A 231 -7.96 -20.41 2.65
CA LEU A 231 -8.55 -19.52 3.64
C LEU A 231 -9.36 -20.29 4.69
N LYS A 232 -10.18 -21.26 4.28
CA LYS A 232 -10.93 -22.14 5.19
C LYS A 232 -10.00 -22.94 6.09
N ARG A 233 -8.91 -23.48 5.53
CA ARG A 233 -7.86 -24.15 6.32
C ARG A 233 -7.22 -23.20 7.33
N TRP A 234 -6.83 -22.01 6.89
CA TRP A 234 -6.25 -21.00 7.78
C TRP A 234 -7.21 -20.60 8.90
N LEU A 235 -8.52 -20.42 8.61
CA LEU A 235 -9.55 -20.12 9.60
C LEU A 235 -9.69 -21.22 10.66
N LYS A 236 -9.64 -22.49 10.22
CA LYS A 236 -9.63 -23.65 11.14
C LYS A 236 -8.41 -23.59 12.06
N ASP A 237 -7.22 -23.36 11.51
CA ASP A 237 -5.99 -23.24 12.30
C ASP A 237 -5.99 -22.01 13.22
N ALA A 238 -6.55 -20.89 12.76
CA ALA A 238 -6.67 -19.64 13.52
C ALA A 238 -7.64 -19.76 14.71
N SER A 239 -8.63 -20.66 14.61
CA SER A 239 -9.58 -20.99 15.68
C SER A 239 -9.06 -22.01 16.69
N ASN A 240 -7.87 -22.59 16.46
CA ASN A 240 -7.30 -23.61 17.34
C ASN A 240 -7.11 -23.08 18.77
N LYS A 241 -7.62 -23.83 19.76
CA LYS A 241 -7.60 -23.48 21.18
C LYS A 241 -6.19 -23.31 21.76
N SER A 242 -5.19 -24.05 21.29
CA SER A 242 -3.83 -24.02 21.86
C SER A 242 -2.94 -22.98 21.19
N SER A 243 -2.92 -22.90 19.86
CA SER A 243 -1.91 -22.13 19.11
C SER A 243 -2.45 -21.13 18.09
N GLY A 244 -3.78 -21.01 17.93
CA GLY A 244 -4.37 -20.19 16.88
C GLY A 244 -4.21 -18.67 17.08
N ASN A 245 -4.45 -17.92 16.00
CA ASN A 245 -4.42 -16.46 16.01
C ASN A 245 -5.45 -15.83 16.96
N LYS A 246 -6.63 -16.44 17.15
CA LYS A 246 -7.66 -15.99 18.11
C LYS A 246 -8.09 -14.50 17.97
N ASN A 247 -7.79 -13.85 16.84
CA ASN A 247 -8.29 -12.51 16.55
C ASN A 247 -9.64 -12.62 15.86
N SER A 248 -10.72 -12.55 16.65
CA SER A 248 -12.09 -12.64 16.16
C SER A 248 -12.40 -11.64 15.04
N LYS A 249 -11.87 -10.41 15.12
CA LYS A 249 -12.07 -9.38 14.09
C LYS A 249 -11.49 -9.81 12.74
N VAL A 250 -10.24 -10.25 12.73
CA VAL A 250 -9.56 -10.73 11.50
C VAL A 250 -10.24 -11.99 10.97
N ASN A 251 -10.56 -12.94 11.85
CA ASN A 251 -11.23 -14.17 11.45
C ASN A 251 -12.59 -13.88 10.79
N SER A 252 -13.41 -12.98 11.36
CA SER A 252 -14.70 -12.59 10.79
C SER A 252 -14.56 -11.95 9.41
N MET A 253 -13.51 -11.16 9.16
CA MET A 253 -13.24 -10.59 7.84
C MET A 253 -13.01 -11.68 6.79
N PHE A 254 -12.23 -12.71 7.12
CA PHE A 254 -11.96 -13.81 6.19
C PHE A 254 -13.15 -14.75 6.02
N VAL A 255 -13.94 -14.98 7.08
CA VAL A 255 -15.22 -15.71 6.95
C VAL A 255 -16.14 -14.99 5.97
N LEU A 256 -16.30 -13.67 6.12
CA LEU A 256 -17.13 -12.87 5.21
C LEU A 256 -16.58 -12.90 3.77
N LEU A 257 -15.27 -12.73 3.59
CA LEU A 257 -14.65 -12.79 2.27
C LEU A 257 -14.89 -14.14 1.59
N VAL A 258 -14.69 -15.25 2.32
CA VAL A 258 -14.95 -16.61 1.82
C VAL A 258 -16.41 -16.76 1.39
N GLN A 259 -17.37 -16.32 2.22
CA GLN A 259 -18.79 -16.37 1.87
C GLN A 259 -19.10 -15.59 0.58
N LYS A 260 -18.48 -14.42 0.38
CA LYS A 260 -18.68 -13.61 -0.84
C LYS A 260 -18.04 -14.22 -2.09
N LEU A 261 -16.85 -14.83 -1.95
CA LEU A 261 -16.21 -15.58 -3.05
C LEU A 261 -17.05 -16.78 -3.48
N GLU A 262 -17.56 -17.55 -2.51
CA GLU A 262 -18.42 -18.70 -2.78
C GLU A 262 -19.77 -18.29 -3.38
N ALA A 263 -20.38 -17.21 -2.90
CA ALA A 263 -21.60 -16.67 -3.48
C ALA A 263 -21.41 -16.24 -4.94
N ASN A 264 -20.28 -15.59 -5.26
CA ASN A 264 -19.98 -15.20 -6.64
C ASN A 264 -19.69 -16.41 -7.53
N SER A 265 -19.02 -17.43 -7.00
CA SER A 265 -18.75 -18.68 -7.72
C SER A 265 -20.05 -19.40 -8.08
N LYS A 266 -20.95 -19.58 -7.11
CA LYS A 266 -22.29 -20.16 -7.35
C LYS A 266 -23.12 -19.34 -8.35
N TRP A 267 -23.02 -18.01 -8.29
CA TRP A 267 -23.69 -17.13 -9.24
C TRP A 267 -23.16 -17.32 -10.67
N ILE A 268 -21.83 -17.40 -10.83
CA ILE A 268 -21.20 -17.70 -12.13
C ILE A 268 -21.60 -19.09 -12.62
N GLU A 269 -21.57 -20.12 -11.78
CA GLU A 269 -22.02 -21.48 -12.14
C GLU A 269 -23.47 -21.49 -12.66
N GLY A 270 -24.37 -20.76 -11.99
CA GLY A 270 -25.75 -20.62 -12.43
C GLY A 270 -25.91 -19.87 -13.77
N LYS A 271 -24.97 -18.99 -14.12
CA LYS A 271 -24.91 -18.35 -15.45
C LYS A 271 -24.29 -19.28 -16.50
N ARG A 272 -23.24 -20.01 -16.15
CA ARG A 272 -22.59 -21.02 -17.01
C ARG A 272 -23.55 -22.13 -17.43
N ALA A 273 -24.44 -22.58 -16.53
CA ALA A 273 -25.42 -23.61 -16.83
C ALA A 273 -26.43 -23.21 -17.94
N LYS A 274 -26.52 -21.92 -18.28
CA LYS A 274 -27.43 -21.37 -19.31
C LYS A 274 -26.72 -21.03 -20.61
N VAL A 275 -25.42 -21.35 -20.70
CA VAL A 275 -24.62 -21.07 -21.88
C VAL A 275 -24.90 -22.13 -22.94
N GLU A 276 -25.05 -21.68 -24.20
CA GLU A 276 -25.30 -22.56 -25.36
C GLU A 276 -24.03 -22.83 -26.18
N PHE A 277 -22.92 -22.15 -25.88
CA PHE A 277 -21.65 -22.33 -26.58
C PHE A 277 -20.78 -23.43 -25.94
N ALA A 278 -20.04 -24.15 -26.78
CA ALA A 278 -19.09 -25.17 -26.35
C ALA A 278 -17.78 -24.53 -25.83
N PRO A 279 -16.99 -25.21 -24.98
CA PRO A 279 -15.71 -24.67 -24.49
C PRO A 279 -14.68 -24.31 -25.57
N ASN A 280 -14.82 -24.87 -26.78
CA ASN A 280 -13.94 -24.56 -27.92
C ASN A 280 -14.36 -23.27 -28.66
N ASP A 281 -15.55 -22.74 -28.40
CA ASP A 281 -15.99 -21.45 -28.94
C ASP A 281 -15.38 -20.31 -28.13
N ARG A 282 -14.22 -19.83 -28.58
CA ARG A 282 -13.52 -18.70 -27.94
C ARG A 282 -14.34 -17.42 -27.96
N ALA A 283 -15.12 -17.18 -29.01
CA ALA A 283 -15.91 -15.96 -29.11
C ALA A 283 -17.04 -15.94 -28.07
N GLY A 284 -17.72 -17.08 -27.89
CA GLY A 284 -18.70 -17.26 -26.82
C GLY A 284 -18.09 -17.10 -25.42
N VAL A 285 -16.95 -17.74 -25.18
CA VAL A 285 -16.20 -17.67 -23.91
C VAL A 285 -15.79 -16.23 -23.58
N ASP A 286 -15.19 -15.51 -24.54
CA ASP A 286 -14.77 -14.11 -24.37
C ASP A 286 -15.96 -13.15 -24.28
N GLY A 287 -17.10 -13.53 -24.86
CA GLY A 287 -18.37 -12.81 -24.78
C GLY A 287 -19.13 -13.03 -23.47
N PHE A 288 -18.75 -14.01 -22.65
CA PHE A 288 -19.46 -14.36 -21.43
C PHE A 288 -19.55 -13.16 -20.47
N LEU A 289 -20.78 -12.72 -20.20
CA LEU A 289 -21.08 -11.56 -19.34
C LEU A 289 -20.33 -10.28 -19.74
N LYS A 290 -19.91 -10.16 -21.01
CA LYS A 290 -19.28 -8.93 -21.52
C LYS A 290 -20.30 -7.78 -21.44
N GLY A 291 -19.87 -6.66 -20.85
CA GLY A 291 -20.74 -5.50 -20.61
C GLY A 291 -21.63 -5.60 -19.37
N PHE A 292 -21.63 -6.71 -18.64
CA PHE A 292 -22.30 -6.77 -17.34
C PHE A 292 -21.55 -5.91 -16.31
N GLU A 293 -22.28 -5.07 -15.59
CA GLU A 293 -21.73 -4.26 -14.50
C GLU A 293 -21.22 -5.15 -13.37
N TRP A 294 -19.90 -5.17 -13.18
CA TRP A 294 -19.27 -6.01 -12.16
C TRP A 294 -19.78 -5.67 -10.74
N GLU A 295 -20.22 -4.43 -10.50
CA GLU A 295 -20.80 -3.97 -9.22
C GLU A 295 -22.08 -4.73 -8.85
N LYS A 296 -22.82 -5.25 -9.83
CA LYS A 296 -24.06 -6.01 -9.62
C LYS A 296 -23.79 -7.48 -9.26
N THR A 297 -22.54 -7.93 -9.33
CA THR A 297 -22.16 -9.28 -8.91
C THR A 297 -22.16 -9.39 -7.37
N PRO A 298 -22.41 -10.58 -6.78
CA PRO A 298 -22.32 -10.78 -5.33
C PRO A 298 -21.02 -10.29 -4.69
N LEU A 299 -19.87 -10.51 -5.35
CA LEU A 299 -18.57 -10.02 -4.89
C LEU A 299 -18.40 -8.52 -5.14
N GLY A 300 -18.85 -8.03 -6.29
CA GLY A 300 -18.76 -6.62 -6.66
C GLY A 300 -19.50 -5.71 -5.68
N ALA A 301 -20.73 -6.04 -5.32
CA ALA A 301 -21.52 -5.29 -4.34
C ALA A 301 -20.81 -5.22 -2.97
N PHE A 302 -20.18 -6.32 -2.56
CA PHE A 302 -19.37 -6.35 -1.34
C PHE A 302 -18.15 -5.44 -1.43
N VAL A 303 -17.40 -5.47 -2.54
CA VAL A 303 -16.21 -4.63 -2.73
C VAL A 303 -16.57 -3.15 -2.81
N VAL A 304 -17.68 -2.78 -3.46
CA VAL A 304 -18.19 -1.40 -3.47
C VAL A 304 -18.47 -0.92 -2.04
N GLY A 305 -19.14 -1.73 -1.23
CA GLY A 305 -19.38 -1.43 0.18
C GLY A 305 -18.07 -1.29 0.98
N GLN A 306 -17.13 -2.21 0.76
CA GLN A 306 -15.82 -2.19 1.41
C GLN A 306 -15.01 -0.93 1.06
N ARG A 307 -15.04 -0.48 -0.20
CA ARG A 307 -14.39 0.77 -0.64
C ARG A 307 -14.98 1.99 0.07
N LYS A 308 -16.30 2.09 0.18
CA LYS A 308 -16.98 3.18 0.91
C LYS A 308 -16.60 3.21 2.39
N GLN A 309 -16.68 2.06 3.07
CA GLN A 309 -16.28 1.94 4.48
C GLN A 309 -14.81 2.35 4.70
N ARG A 310 -13.93 2.02 3.75
CA ARG A 310 -12.53 2.41 3.79
C ARG A 310 -12.35 3.91 3.63
N GLU A 311 -13.04 4.54 2.68
CA GLU A 311 -12.97 5.99 2.48
C GLU A 311 -13.45 6.74 3.72
N GLU A 312 -14.56 6.31 4.32
CA GLU A 312 -15.06 6.86 5.58
C GLU A 312 -14.06 6.69 6.72
N LYS A 313 -13.50 5.48 6.88
CA LYS A 313 -12.45 5.22 7.88
C LYS A 313 -11.21 6.08 7.65
N ALA A 314 -10.79 6.27 6.40
CA ALA A 314 -9.64 7.11 6.06
C ALA A 314 -9.91 8.58 6.37
N LYS A 315 -11.12 9.09 6.11
CA LYS A 315 -11.54 10.45 6.48
C LYS A 315 -11.53 10.64 7.99
N MET A 316 -12.14 9.73 8.75
CA MET A 316 -12.14 9.79 10.22
C MET A 316 -10.72 9.75 10.82
N LEU A 317 -9.84 8.91 10.29
CA LEU A 317 -8.44 8.84 10.73
C LEU A 317 -7.66 10.13 10.39
N GLU A 318 -7.91 10.73 9.22
CA GLU A 318 -7.32 12.00 8.82
C GLU A 318 -7.79 13.16 9.71
N GLU A 319 -9.09 13.23 10.01
CA GLU A 319 -9.68 14.24 10.89
C GLU A 319 -9.14 14.12 12.32
N GLY A 320 -9.13 12.90 12.89
CA GLY A 320 -8.55 12.66 14.20
C GLY A 320 -7.07 13.06 14.27
N ARG A 321 -6.30 12.81 13.19
CA ARG A 321 -4.90 13.24 13.12
C ARG A 321 -4.78 14.77 13.06
N ARG A 322 -5.57 15.44 12.24
CA ARG A 322 -5.55 16.91 12.14
C ARG A 322 -5.87 17.56 13.48
N GLU A 323 -6.79 16.98 14.24
CA GLU A 323 -7.10 17.44 15.59
C GLU A 323 -5.94 17.23 16.56
N GLU A 324 -5.29 16.05 16.55
CA GLU A 324 -4.08 15.78 17.35
C GLU A 324 -2.93 16.75 16.99
N ASP A 325 -2.69 16.98 15.69
CA ASP A 325 -1.65 17.89 15.22
C ASP A 325 -1.95 19.34 15.62
N ARG A 326 -3.23 19.75 15.63
CA ARG A 326 -3.66 21.05 16.13
C ARG A 326 -3.43 21.17 17.64
N LYS A 327 -3.81 20.16 18.43
CA LYS A 327 -3.56 20.13 19.88
C LYS A 327 -2.07 20.24 20.20
N ARG A 328 -1.23 19.47 19.51
CA ARG A 328 0.24 19.53 19.68
C ARG A 328 0.86 20.87 19.30
N LYS A 329 0.31 21.57 18.29
CA LYS A 329 0.77 22.92 17.94
C LYS A 329 0.40 23.92 19.03
N LEU A 330 -0.83 23.86 19.54
CA LEU A 330 -1.29 24.71 20.64
C LEU A 330 -0.48 24.47 21.92
N GLU A 331 -0.21 23.21 22.28
CA GLU A 331 0.66 22.86 23.41
C GLU A 331 2.06 23.46 23.27
N ARG A 332 2.68 23.35 22.07
CA ARG A 332 4.00 23.95 21.79
C ARG A 332 3.98 25.47 21.81
N GLU A 333 2.88 26.10 21.41
CA GLU A 333 2.71 27.55 21.47
C GLU A 333 2.57 28.01 22.92
N GLN A 334 1.77 27.31 23.73
CA GLN A 334 1.64 27.58 25.16
C GLN A 334 2.96 27.36 25.92
N GLU A 335 3.71 26.30 25.64
CA GLU A 335 5.05 26.07 26.21
C GLU A 335 6.03 27.20 25.87
N LYS A 336 5.95 27.75 24.65
CA LYS A 336 6.77 28.90 24.23
C LYS A 336 6.34 30.20 24.90
N GLU A 337 5.05 30.43 25.11
CA GLU A 337 4.55 31.60 25.84
C GLU A 337 4.94 31.55 27.33
N ILE A 338 4.87 30.38 27.95
CA ILE A 338 5.29 30.18 29.35
C ILE A 338 6.82 30.35 29.48
N GLY A 339 7.60 29.71 28.60
CA GLY A 339 9.07 29.87 28.60
C GLY A 339 9.54 31.28 28.24
N GLY A 340 8.79 32.02 27.40
CA GLY A 340 9.06 33.42 27.09
C GLY A 340 8.71 34.37 28.25
N SER A 341 7.66 34.04 29.02
CA SER A 341 7.24 34.79 30.21
C SER A 341 8.27 34.67 31.34
N ASP A 342 8.82 33.48 31.57
CA ASP A 342 9.88 33.24 32.57
C ASP A 342 11.19 33.99 32.24
N VAL A 343 11.57 34.08 30.96
CA VAL A 343 12.72 34.87 30.51
C VAL A 343 12.48 36.38 30.69
N MET A 344 11.26 36.86 30.48
CA MET A 344 10.89 38.27 30.71
C MET A 344 10.89 38.65 32.20
N ILE A 345 10.49 37.73 33.10
CA ILE A 345 10.54 37.93 34.55
C ILE A 345 11.99 38.02 35.05
N LEU A 346 12.88 37.16 34.53
CA LEU A 346 14.31 37.18 34.85
C LEU A 346 15.02 38.48 34.41
N GLN A 347 14.66 39.04 33.25
CA GLN A 347 15.23 40.32 32.79
C GLN A 347 14.73 41.53 33.58
N ARG A 348 13.46 41.54 34.03
CA ARG A 348 12.93 42.60 34.90
C ARG A 348 13.50 42.55 36.32
N GLY A 349 13.96 41.39 36.79
CA GLY A 349 14.62 41.22 38.09
C GLY A 349 16.03 41.84 38.17
N GLN A 350 16.74 42.00 37.05
CA GLN A 350 18.10 42.55 37.02
C GLN A 350 18.17 44.08 36.89
N THR A 351 17.06 44.77 36.57
CA THR A 351 17.07 46.22 36.31
C THR A 351 16.82 47.11 37.54
N ARG A 352 16.57 46.54 38.72
CA ARG A 352 16.38 47.30 39.98
C ARG A 352 17.53 47.08 40.95
N LYS A 353 18.67 47.76 40.77
CA LYS A 353 19.62 48.16 41.85
C LYS A 353 20.81 48.96 41.29
N LYS A 354 20.65 50.27 41.13
CA LYS A 354 21.75 51.25 41.26
C LYS A 354 21.19 52.55 41.85
N ILE A 355 21.41 52.76 43.14
CA ILE A 355 21.34 54.07 43.80
C ILE A 355 22.76 54.35 44.30
N PRO A 356 23.38 55.51 44.00
CA PRO A 356 24.73 55.83 44.48
C PRO A 356 24.68 56.57 45.83
N ARG A 357 25.50 56.16 46.81
CA ARG A 357 25.77 56.94 48.02
C ARG A 357 27.15 57.59 47.91
N LEU A 358 27.16 58.92 47.85
CA LEU A 358 28.33 59.79 48.02
C LEU A 358 28.73 59.89 49.51
N VAL A 359 30.04 59.86 49.74
CA VAL A 359 30.86 60.70 50.63
C VAL A 359 30.61 60.68 52.15
N LEU A 360 31.60 60.23 52.93
CA LEU A 360 32.49 61.07 53.76
C LEU A 360 33.46 60.18 54.57
N LYS A 361 34.76 60.33 54.34
CA LYS A 361 35.82 59.78 55.19
C LYS A 361 36.64 60.97 55.68
N MET A 362 36.54 61.33 56.95
CA MET A 362 37.49 62.24 57.58
C MET A 362 37.62 61.99 59.08
N LYS A 363 38.90 61.84 59.49
CA LYS A 363 39.53 62.08 60.80
C LYS A 363 39.23 61.12 61.97
N SER A 364 40.18 60.78 62.84
CA SER A 364 41.63 61.06 62.90
C SER A 364 42.31 60.11 63.90
N LYS A 365 43.63 59.98 63.77
CA LYS A 365 44.54 59.55 64.84
C LYS A 365 44.52 60.57 66.00
N LEU A 366 44.89 60.04 67.18
CA LEU A 366 45.16 60.65 68.49
C LEU A 366 43.93 61.05 69.31
#